data_AF-A0A6G1SD02-F1
#
_entry.id   AF-A0A6G1SD02-F1
#
_cell.length_a   1.000
_cell.length_b   1.000
_cell.length_c   1.000
_cell.angle_alpha   90.00
_cell.angle_beta   90.00
_cell.angle_gamma   90.00
#
_symmetry.space_group_name_H-M   'P 1'
#
loop_
_entity.id
_entity.type
_entity.pdbx_description
1 polymer ?
#
loop_
_entity_poly.entity_id
_entity_poly.type
_entity_poly.pdbx_seq_one_letter_code
_entity_poly.pdbx_strand_id
1 'polypeptide(L)'
;MSCKPRQMNKFVSFLGITLGGTMTFGAILAYRGDETFYSKALMPLVSKYVDPELAHEACIFFTKHKLIRCQNRLTASQEQMLKTNVFEMTFANPIGVAAGFDKNSQAVFGLNHYGLGFAEVGTVTPRPQDGNPKKRIFRIPQDKALINRCGFNNKGLDFVTDTLSKAKSFKPMLVGLNLEKNKDT
;
A
#
# COMPACT_ATOMS: atom_id res chain seq x y z
N MET A 1 -14.79 29.90 47.76
CA MET A 1 -13.89 29.31 46.74
C MET A 1 -14.72 28.67 45.64
N SER A 2 -15.07 29.40 44.57
CA SER A 2 -15.79 28.82 43.42
C SER A 2 -15.18 29.36 42.12
N CYS A 3 -14.32 28.56 41.51
CA CYS A 3 -13.74 28.82 40.20
C CYS A 3 -13.98 27.55 39.37
N LYS A 4 -15.17 27.33 38.79
CA LYS A 4 -15.46 25.99 38.24
C LYS A 4 -16.16 25.83 36.86
N PRO A 5 -16.97 26.75 36.29
CA PRO A 5 -17.58 26.47 34.98
C PRO A 5 -16.87 27.12 33.77
N ARG A 6 -16.52 28.41 33.85
CA ARG A 6 -16.10 29.20 32.67
C ARG A 6 -14.68 28.90 32.18
N GLN A 7 -13.75 28.57 33.08
CA GLN A 7 -12.39 28.16 32.68
C GLN A 7 -12.34 26.75 32.11
N MET A 8 -13.19 25.84 32.62
CA MET A 8 -13.29 24.47 32.12
C MET A 8 -13.77 24.43 30.67
N ASN A 9 -14.76 25.26 30.31
CA ASN A 9 -15.21 25.39 28.92
C ASN A 9 -14.10 25.91 27.99
N LYS A 10 -13.28 26.87 28.43
CA LYS A 10 -12.13 27.36 27.65
C LYS A 10 -11.07 26.27 27.44
N PHE A 11 -10.82 25.45 28.45
CA PHE A 11 -9.87 24.33 28.34
C PHE A 11 -10.36 23.23 27.40
N VAL A 12 -11.65 22.88 27.48
CA VAL A 12 -12.28 21.92 26.55
C VAL A 12 -12.25 22.46 25.12
N SER A 13 -12.57 23.73 24.90
CA SER A 13 -12.47 24.36 23.57
C SER A 13 -11.03 24.39 23.05
N PHE A 14 -10.04 24.70 23.90
CA PHE A 14 -8.63 24.66 23.52
C PHE A 14 -8.22 23.25 23.11
N LEU A 15 -8.53 22.24 23.92
CA LEU A 15 -8.22 20.85 23.62
C LEU A 15 -8.88 20.38 22.32
N GLY A 16 -10.15 20.76 22.11
CA GLY A 16 -10.88 20.47 20.87
C GLY A 16 -10.24 21.10 19.64
N ILE A 17 -9.84 22.37 19.71
CA ILE A 17 -9.17 23.07 18.61
C ILE A 17 -7.79 22.48 18.33
N THR A 18 -6.99 22.20 19.36
CA THR A 18 -5.66 21.64 19.17
C THR A 18 -5.74 20.22 18.59
N LEU A 19 -6.57 19.34 19.15
CA LEU A 19 -6.76 17.99 18.61
C LEU A 19 -7.29 18.02 17.18
N GLY A 20 -8.32 18.84 16.92
CA GLY A 20 -8.87 19.00 15.57
C GLY A 20 -7.85 19.53 14.56
N GLY A 21 -7.07 20.53 14.96
CA GLY A 21 -6.00 21.10 14.15
C GLY A 21 -4.90 20.09 13.84
N THR A 22 -4.43 19.34 14.85
CA THR A 22 -3.43 18.29 14.68
C THR A 22 -3.93 17.15 13.79
N MET A 23 -5.17 16.68 13.99
CA MET A 23 -5.76 15.63 13.15
C MET A 23 -5.91 16.09 11.70
N THR A 24 -6.39 17.31 11.48
CA THR A 24 -6.57 17.87 10.13
C THR A 24 -5.22 18.04 9.44
N PHE A 25 -4.22 18.59 10.14
CA PHE A 25 -2.88 18.74 9.60
C PHE A 25 -2.24 17.39 9.28
N GLY A 26 -2.36 16.42 10.18
CA GLY A 26 -1.90 15.05 9.96
C GLY A 26 -2.58 14.38 8.77
N ALA A 27 -3.90 14.58 8.60
CA ALA A 27 -4.64 14.08 7.45
C ALA A 27 -4.18 14.73 6.13
N ILE A 28 -3.89 16.03 6.15
CA ILE A 28 -3.32 16.74 4.99
C ILE A 28 -1.93 16.19 4.65
N LEU A 29 -1.06 15.96 5.64
CA LEU A 29 0.27 15.38 5.41
C LEU A 29 0.17 13.93 4.88
N ALA A 30 -0.74 13.13 5.43
CA ALA A 30 -1.03 11.79 4.96
C ALA A 30 -1.52 11.81 3.50
N TYR A 31 -2.51 12.65 3.19
CA TYR A 31 -3.05 12.80 1.85
C TYR A 31 -1.99 13.31 0.87
N ARG A 32 -1.16 14.27 1.30
CA ARG A 32 -0.08 14.79 0.48
C ARG A 32 0.98 13.74 0.18
N GLY A 33 1.15 12.72 1.02
CA GLY A 33 2.21 11.71 0.85
C GLY A 33 3.56 12.14 1.43
N ASP A 34 3.58 12.98 2.48
CA ASP A 34 4.81 13.56 3.03
C ASP A 34 5.73 12.48 3.65
N GLU A 35 6.88 12.23 3.04
CA GLU A 35 7.78 11.13 3.43
C GLU A 35 8.25 11.21 4.88
N THR A 36 8.46 12.42 5.40
CA THR A 36 8.92 12.64 6.78
C THR A 36 7.82 12.30 7.76
N PHE A 37 6.59 12.74 7.50
CA PHE A 37 5.42 12.40 8.31
C PHE A 37 5.14 10.89 8.27
N TYR A 38 5.20 10.27 7.09
CA TYR A 38 5.00 8.83 6.94
C TYR A 38 6.04 8.04 7.74
N SER A 39 7.33 8.35 7.57
CA SER A 39 8.42 7.60 8.21
C SER A 39 8.55 7.85 9.71
N LYS A 40 8.38 9.09 10.18
CA LYS A 40 8.64 9.45 11.59
C LYS A 40 7.40 9.44 12.49
N ALA A 41 6.19 9.56 11.94
CA ALA A 41 4.96 9.64 12.73
C ALA A 41 3.96 8.53 12.37
N LEU A 42 3.48 8.48 11.12
CA LEU A 42 2.36 7.61 10.75
C LEU A 42 2.73 6.12 10.80
N MET A 43 3.81 5.70 10.13
CA MET A 43 4.19 4.28 10.04
C MET A 43 4.62 3.67 11.38
N PRO A 44 5.33 4.38 12.28
CA PRO A 44 5.57 3.89 13.64
C PRO A 44 4.29 3.62 14.42
N LEU A 45 3.29 4.52 14.32
CA LEU A 45 1.98 4.32 14.97
C LEU A 45 1.22 3.15 14.37
N VAL A 46 1.12 3.09 13.04
CA VAL A 46 0.46 1.99 12.32
C VAL A 46 1.13 0.65 12.66
N SER A 47 2.45 0.60 12.70
CA SER A 47 3.18 -0.64 13.01
C SER A 47 3.06 -1.09 14.46
N LYS A 48 2.82 -0.15 15.38
CA LYS A 48 2.63 -0.47 16.80
C LYS A 48 1.21 -0.90 17.13
N TYR A 49 0.20 -0.28 16.51
CA TYR A 49 -1.19 -0.43 16.93
C TYR A 49 -2.10 -1.19 15.95
N VAL A 50 -1.69 -1.37 14.70
CA VAL A 50 -2.53 -2.03 13.67
C VAL A 50 -1.97 -3.39 13.32
N ASP A 51 -2.85 -4.38 13.21
CA ASP A 51 -2.46 -5.72 12.75
C ASP A 51 -1.78 -5.66 11.37
N PRO A 52 -0.67 -6.39 11.14
CA PRO A 52 0.07 -6.30 9.90
C PRO A 52 -0.73 -6.63 8.65
N GLU A 53 -1.65 -7.60 8.73
CA GLU A 53 -2.47 -8.03 7.60
C GLU A 53 -3.58 -7.00 7.34
N LEU A 54 -4.21 -6.45 8.38
CA LEU A 54 -5.19 -5.37 8.25
C LEU A 54 -4.57 -4.09 7.66
N ALA A 55 -3.39 -3.70 8.13
CA ALA A 55 -2.66 -2.56 7.58
C ALA A 55 -2.28 -2.76 6.11
N HIS A 56 -1.98 -4.00 5.71
CA HIS A 56 -1.72 -4.34 4.33
C HIS A 56 -2.99 -4.28 3.46
N GLU A 57 -4.11 -4.85 3.92
CA GLU A 57 -5.42 -4.75 3.24
C GLU A 57 -5.85 -3.28 3.08
N ALA A 58 -5.66 -2.46 4.11
CA ALA A 58 -5.89 -1.02 4.03
C ALA A 58 -4.99 -0.36 2.98
N CYS A 59 -3.70 -0.70 2.92
CA CYS A 59 -2.77 -0.20 1.92
C CYS A 59 -3.21 -0.55 0.49
N ILE A 60 -3.66 -1.78 0.25
CA ILE A 60 -4.24 -2.21 -1.04
C ILE A 60 -5.46 -1.36 -1.38
N PHE A 61 -6.35 -1.11 -0.42
CA PHE A 61 -7.52 -0.23 -0.62
C PHE A 61 -7.11 1.20 -0.99
N PHE A 62 -6.23 1.84 -0.22
CA PHE A 62 -5.76 3.20 -0.51
C PHE A 62 -5.06 3.29 -1.87
N THR A 63 -4.32 2.25 -2.24
CA THR A 63 -3.62 2.16 -3.53
C THR A 63 -4.61 2.03 -4.68
N LYS A 64 -5.55 1.07 -4.59
CA LYS A 64 -6.62 0.86 -5.57
C LYS A 64 -7.40 2.13 -5.87
N HIS A 65 -7.76 2.88 -4.82
CA HIS A 65 -8.55 4.10 -4.93
C HIS A 65 -7.73 5.38 -5.13
N LYS A 66 -6.39 5.28 -5.23
CA LYS A 66 -5.46 6.41 -5.45
C LYS A 66 -5.67 7.56 -4.45
N LEU A 67 -5.92 7.20 -3.19
CA LEU A 67 -6.31 8.14 -2.14
C LEU A 67 -5.13 8.94 -1.58
N ILE A 68 -3.89 8.56 -1.90
CA ILE A 68 -2.69 9.32 -1.56
C ILE A 68 -2.23 10.07 -2.81
N ARG A 69 -1.88 11.34 -2.66
CA ARG A 69 -1.37 12.17 -3.74
C ARG A 69 0.03 11.69 -4.13
N CYS A 70 0.28 11.57 -5.42
CA CYS A 70 1.63 11.34 -5.94
C CYS A 70 2.42 12.65 -5.84
N GLN A 71 3.51 12.67 -5.06
CA GLN A 71 4.38 13.85 -4.90
C GLN A 71 5.45 13.94 -6.00
N ASN A 72 6.01 12.80 -6.40
CA ASN A 72 7.25 12.75 -7.18
C ASN A 72 7.01 12.19 -8.58
N ARG A 73 6.38 12.98 -9.46
CA ARG A 73 6.38 12.68 -10.89
C ARG A 73 7.77 13.01 -11.43
N LEU A 74 8.43 12.01 -12.02
CA LEU A 74 9.71 12.18 -12.67
C LEU A 74 9.60 13.24 -13.77
N THR A 75 10.64 14.06 -13.92
CA THR A 75 10.79 14.91 -15.11
C THR A 75 11.06 14.02 -16.33
N ALA A 76 10.76 14.50 -17.54
CA ALA A 76 11.03 13.75 -18.78
C ALA A 76 12.50 13.30 -18.91
N SER A 77 13.44 14.13 -18.46
CA SER A 77 14.86 13.79 -18.43
C SER A 77 15.16 12.65 -17.45
N GLN A 78 14.57 12.66 -16.25
CA GLN A 78 14.73 11.58 -15.27
C GLN A 78 14.09 10.28 -15.75
N GLU A 79 12.91 10.33 -16.37
CA GLU A 79 12.29 9.15 -16.98
C GLU A 79 13.22 8.54 -18.03
N GLN A 80 13.85 9.36 -18.88
CA GLN A 80 14.78 8.86 -19.89
C GLN A 80 16.03 8.22 -19.27
N MET A 81 16.58 8.78 -18.20
CA MET A 81 17.76 8.22 -17.51
C MET A 81 17.47 6.89 -16.79
N LEU A 82 16.24 6.71 -16.28
CA LEU A 82 15.86 5.52 -15.51
C LEU A 82 15.29 4.40 -16.39
N LYS A 83 14.98 4.66 -17.67
CA LYS A 83 14.50 3.62 -18.59
C LYS A 83 15.47 2.45 -18.63
N THR A 84 14.93 1.26 -18.38
CA THR A 84 15.70 0.01 -18.29
C THR A 84 15.10 -1.00 -19.25
N ASN A 85 15.93 -1.71 -20.00
CA ASN A 85 15.48 -2.77 -20.91
C ASN A 85 15.90 -4.13 -20.35
N VAL A 86 14.93 -5.02 -20.16
CA VAL A 86 15.14 -6.41 -19.69
C VAL A 86 14.18 -7.32 -20.44
N PHE A 87 14.65 -8.46 -20.96
CA PHE A 87 13.81 -9.40 -21.72
C PHE A 87 13.02 -8.76 -22.87
N GLU A 88 13.65 -7.85 -23.63
CA GLU A 88 13.01 -7.08 -24.71
C GLU A 88 11.83 -6.20 -24.26
N MET A 89 11.63 -6.05 -22.95
CA MET A 89 10.63 -5.16 -22.35
C MET A 89 11.30 -3.89 -21.85
N THR A 90 10.67 -2.74 -22.12
CA THR A 90 11.12 -1.44 -21.63
C THR A 90 10.36 -1.05 -20.37
N PHE A 91 11.09 -0.95 -19.26
CA PHE A 91 10.60 -0.47 -17.97
C PHE A 91 10.79 1.05 -17.90
N ALA A 92 9.77 1.76 -17.42
CA ALA A 92 9.86 3.22 -17.25
C ALA A 92 10.93 3.63 -16.22
N ASN A 93 11.13 2.79 -15.21
CA ASN A 93 12.19 2.87 -14.21
C ASN A 93 12.44 1.46 -13.62
N PRO A 94 13.58 1.21 -12.97
CA PRO A 94 13.92 -0.12 -12.46
C PRO A 94 13.25 -0.46 -11.12
N ILE A 95 12.36 0.39 -10.60
CA ILE A 95 11.72 0.21 -9.30
C ILE A 95 10.33 -0.38 -9.50
N GLY A 96 10.08 -1.53 -8.88
CA GLY A 96 8.79 -2.20 -8.92
C GLY A 96 8.39 -2.82 -7.60
N VAL A 97 7.19 -3.36 -7.57
CA VAL A 97 6.64 -4.07 -6.40
C VAL A 97 6.67 -5.57 -6.67
N ALA A 98 7.28 -6.31 -5.74
CA ALA A 98 7.39 -7.76 -5.80
C ALA A 98 6.06 -8.47 -5.54
N ALA A 99 6.00 -9.75 -5.93
CA ALA A 99 4.89 -10.63 -5.61
C ALA A 99 4.65 -10.75 -4.11
N GLY A 100 3.43 -11.12 -3.75
CA GLY A 100 2.95 -11.22 -2.39
C GLY A 100 2.32 -9.92 -1.86
N PHE A 101 2.59 -8.77 -2.51
CA PHE A 101 1.93 -7.50 -2.18
C PHE A 101 0.50 -7.46 -2.74
N ASP A 102 0.31 -7.46 -4.06
CA ASP A 102 -1.03 -7.49 -4.67
C ASP A 102 -1.35 -8.89 -5.21
N LYS A 103 -1.84 -9.76 -4.33
CA LYS A 103 -2.10 -11.17 -4.68
C LYS A 103 -3.27 -11.35 -5.65
N ASN A 104 -4.14 -10.35 -5.76
CA ASN A 104 -5.43 -10.46 -6.45
C ASN A 104 -5.62 -9.39 -7.53
N SER A 105 -4.54 -8.74 -7.99
CA SER A 105 -4.55 -7.65 -9.00
C SER A 105 -5.47 -6.46 -8.66
N GLN A 106 -5.72 -6.20 -7.38
CA GLN A 106 -6.69 -5.18 -6.96
C GLN A 106 -6.11 -3.76 -6.96
N ALA A 107 -4.82 -3.62 -6.74
CA ALA A 107 -4.12 -2.36 -6.55
C ALA A 107 -3.12 -2.06 -7.68
N VAL A 108 -2.84 -3.03 -8.56
CA VAL A 108 -1.87 -2.89 -9.66
C VAL A 108 -2.06 -1.62 -10.51
N PHE A 109 -3.30 -1.21 -10.78
CA PHE A 109 -3.59 0.02 -11.53
C PHE A 109 -3.33 1.31 -10.74
N GLY A 110 -3.39 1.20 -9.42
CA GLY A 110 -3.02 2.26 -8.49
C GLY A 110 -1.51 2.40 -8.31
N LEU A 111 -0.76 1.30 -8.39
CA LEU A 111 0.70 1.30 -8.19
C LEU A 111 1.45 2.21 -9.17
N ASN A 112 1.05 2.22 -10.45
CA ASN A 112 1.61 3.13 -11.45
C ASN A 112 1.34 4.61 -11.12
N HIS A 113 0.22 4.94 -10.47
CA HIS A 113 -0.03 6.32 -10.02
C HIS A 113 1.02 6.81 -9.04
N TYR A 114 1.66 5.91 -8.30
CA TYR A 114 2.74 6.22 -7.35
C TYR A 114 4.15 6.13 -7.97
N GLY A 115 4.26 6.00 -9.30
CA GLY A 115 5.54 6.12 -10.02
C GLY A 115 6.33 4.81 -10.20
N LEU A 116 5.74 3.66 -9.88
CA LEU A 116 6.39 2.36 -10.05
C LEU A 116 6.51 2.00 -11.54
N GLY A 117 7.66 1.45 -11.93
CA GLY A 117 7.96 1.02 -13.30
C GLY A 117 7.38 -0.34 -13.66
N PHE A 118 7.15 -1.20 -12.66
CA PHE A 118 6.47 -2.49 -12.82
C PHE A 118 5.87 -3.01 -11.50
N ALA A 119 5.01 -4.02 -11.61
CA ALA A 119 4.52 -4.77 -10.45
C ALA A 119 4.38 -6.26 -10.79
N GLU A 120 4.67 -7.13 -9.84
CA GLU A 120 4.43 -8.56 -9.95
C GLU A 120 3.22 -8.94 -9.08
N VAL A 121 2.13 -9.33 -9.75
CA VAL A 121 0.88 -9.75 -9.11
C VAL A 121 0.96 -11.21 -8.70
N GLY A 122 0.29 -11.55 -7.59
CA GLY A 122 0.24 -12.90 -7.06
C GLY A 122 1.02 -13.02 -5.75
N THR A 123 1.45 -14.20 -5.34
CA THR A 123 1.32 -15.49 -6.03
C THR A 123 -0.14 -15.93 -6.19
N VAL A 124 -0.50 -16.34 -7.41
CA VAL A 124 -1.84 -16.78 -7.80
C VAL A 124 -1.85 -18.29 -8.00
N THR A 125 -2.87 -18.96 -7.50
CA THR A 125 -3.09 -20.39 -7.75
C THR A 125 -4.28 -20.62 -8.68
N PRO A 126 -4.37 -21.77 -9.37
CA PRO A 126 -5.52 -22.07 -10.24
C PRO A 126 -6.86 -21.88 -9.53
N ARG A 127 -7.03 -22.48 -8.35
CA ARG A 127 -8.22 -22.33 -7.51
C ARG A 127 -8.00 -21.32 -6.38
N PRO A 128 -9.06 -20.65 -5.88
CA PRO A 128 -8.97 -19.85 -4.66
C PRO A 128 -8.48 -20.66 -3.46
N GLN A 129 -7.74 -20.02 -2.55
CA GLN A 129 -7.38 -20.63 -1.27
C GLN A 129 -7.17 -19.58 -0.18
N ASP A 130 -7.56 -19.93 1.05
CA ASP A 130 -7.48 -19.02 2.20
C ASP A 130 -6.08 -18.89 2.79
N GLY A 131 -5.19 -19.85 2.50
CA GLY A 131 -3.85 -19.97 3.06
C GLY A 131 -3.82 -20.44 4.51
N ASN A 132 -2.73 -20.15 5.23
CA ASN A 132 -2.53 -20.61 6.61
C ASN A 132 -3.39 -19.80 7.61
N PRO A 133 -3.75 -20.35 8.78
CA PRO A 133 -4.49 -19.63 9.82
C PRO A 133 -3.80 -18.32 10.27
N LYS A 134 -4.60 -17.30 10.58
CA LYS A 134 -4.11 -16.04 11.17
C LYS A 134 -3.78 -16.23 12.66
N LYS A 135 -2.81 -15.51 13.25
CA LYS A 135 -1.90 -14.50 12.67
C LYS A 135 -0.71 -15.14 11.95
N ARG A 136 -0.38 -14.58 10.78
CA ARG A 136 0.59 -15.15 9.82
C ARG A 136 1.57 -14.16 9.22
N ILE A 137 1.52 -12.90 9.63
CA ILE A 137 2.48 -11.85 9.28
C ILE A 137 2.94 -11.18 10.58
N PHE A 138 4.25 -11.05 10.76
CA PHE A 138 4.89 -10.49 11.93
C PHE A 138 5.89 -9.43 11.48
N ARG A 139 5.91 -8.28 12.17
CA ARG A 139 6.86 -7.19 11.88
C ARG A 139 7.94 -7.18 12.94
N ILE A 140 9.17 -6.89 12.53
CA ILE A 140 10.32 -6.66 13.41
C ILE A 140 10.86 -5.26 13.10
N PRO A 141 10.26 -4.20 13.67
CA PRO A 141 10.56 -2.82 13.28
C PRO A 141 12.03 -2.41 13.49
N GLN A 142 12.66 -2.94 14.53
CA GLN A 142 14.06 -2.67 14.88
C GLN A 142 15.01 -3.09 13.74
N ASP A 143 14.71 -4.20 13.09
CA ASP A 143 15.52 -4.77 12.01
C ASP A 143 14.99 -4.40 10.61
N LYS A 144 13.95 -3.56 10.54
CA LYS A 144 13.21 -3.27 9.30
C LYS A 144 12.78 -4.56 8.55
N ALA A 145 12.43 -5.59 9.30
CA ALA A 145 12.15 -6.92 8.76
C ALA A 145 10.69 -7.34 8.97
N LEU A 146 10.27 -8.35 8.20
CA LEU A 146 8.98 -9.02 8.37
C LEU A 146 9.15 -10.53 8.19
N ILE A 147 8.37 -11.30 8.96
CA ILE A 147 8.25 -12.74 8.81
C ILE A 147 6.82 -13.03 8.37
N ASN A 148 6.64 -13.83 7.33
CA ASN A 148 5.32 -14.27 6.91
C ASN A 148 5.26 -15.78 6.69
N ARG A 149 4.09 -16.35 6.96
CA ARG A 149 3.74 -17.74 6.69
C ARG A 149 2.35 -17.78 6.06
N CYS A 150 2.14 -16.98 5.02
CA CYS A 150 0.82 -16.76 4.43
C CYS A 150 0.18 -18.03 3.85
N GLY A 151 0.99 -18.90 3.21
CA GLY A 151 0.50 -20.08 2.52
C GLY A 151 -0.34 -19.75 1.28
N PHE A 152 0.14 -18.81 0.45
CA PHE A 152 -0.43 -18.48 -0.86
C PHE A 152 -1.94 -18.12 -0.87
N ASN A 153 -2.43 -17.39 0.13
CA ASN A 153 -3.83 -16.93 0.15
C ASN A 153 -4.17 -16.01 -1.05
N ASN A 154 -5.10 -16.43 -1.91
CA ASN A 154 -5.53 -15.69 -3.11
C ASN A 154 -6.93 -16.13 -3.59
N LYS A 155 -7.52 -15.33 -4.48
CA LYS A 155 -8.88 -15.53 -5.02
C LYS A 155 -8.95 -16.40 -6.28
N GLY A 156 -7.85 -17.07 -6.65
CA GLY A 156 -7.77 -17.93 -7.82
C GLY A 156 -7.45 -17.17 -9.10
N LEU A 157 -7.05 -17.93 -10.13
CA LEU A 157 -6.63 -17.39 -11.41
C LEU A 157 -7.76 -16.65 -12.13
N ASP A 158 -8.98 -17.20 -12.11
CA ASP A 158 -10.15 -16.61 -12.77
C ASP A 158 -10.47 -15.20 -12.24
N PHE A 159 -10.34 -14.99 -10.92
CA PHE A 159 -10.56 -13.67 -10.33
C PHE A 159 -9.51 -12.66 -10.80
N VAL A 160 -8.25 -13.09 -10.88
CA VAL A 160 -7.12 -12.24 -11.28
C VAL A 160 -7.22 -11.91 -12.78
N THR A 161 -7.51 -12.89 -13.63
CA THR A 161 -7.66 -12.67 -15.07
C THR A 161 -8.85 -11.76 -15.37
N ASP A 162 -9.99 -11.94 -14.71
CA ASP A 162 -11.15 -11.05 -14.82
C ASP A 162 -10.79 -9.61 -14.42
N THR A 163 -10.11 -9.45 -13.28
CA THR A 163 -9.68 -8.13 -12.79
C THR A 163 -8.71 -7.44 -13.76
N LEU A 164 -7.73 -8.18 -14.29
CA LEU A 164 -6.78 -7.67 -15.28
C LEU A 164 -7.45 -7.34 -16.61
N SER A 165 -8.42 -8.15 -17.06
CA SER A 165 -9.14 -7.94 -18.33
C SER A 165 -9.98 -6.65 -18.34
N LYS A 166 -10.47 -6.23 -17.17
CA LYS A 166 -11.26 -5.00 -17.00
C LYS A 166 -10.43 -3.73 -17.20
N ALA A 167 -9.10 -3.83 -17.18
CA ALA A 167 -8.20 -2.72 -17.44
C ALA A 167 -8.11 -2.41 -18.94
N LYS A 168 -9.18 -1.85 -19.50
CA LYS A 168 -9.37 -1.69 -20.96
C LYS A 168 -8.42 -0.73 -21.69
N SER A 169 -7.35 -0.24 -21.07
CA SER A 169 -6.21 0.38 -21.74
C SER A 169 -5.18 0.76 -20.68
N PHE A 170 -4.10 -0.02 -20.59
CA PHE A 170 -3.01 0.33 -19.71
C PHE A 170 -1.69 0.32 -20.48
N LYS A 171 -1.14 1.51 -20.68
CA LYS A 171 0.29 1.77 -20.75
C LYS A 171 0.54 2.99 -19.85
N PRO A 172 1.57 2.94 -18.98
CA PRO A 172 2.90 2.44 -19.35
C PRO A 172 3.54 1.40 -18.40
N MET A 173 2.87 0.93 -17.32
CA MET A 173 3.55 0.07 -16.34
C MET A 173 3.42 -1.42 -16.71
N LEU A 174 4.54 -2.15 -16.68
CA LEU A 174 4.58 -3.59 -16.92
C LEU A 174 4.02 -4.35 -15.72
N VAL A 175 3.29 -5.44 -15.98
CA VAL A 175 2.69 -6.29 -14.95
C VAL A 175 3.12 -7.74 -15.17
N GLY A 176 3.87 -8.29 -14.21
CA GLY A 176 4.19 -9.71 -14.14
C GLY A 176 3.12 -10.48 -13.35
N LEU A 177 3.02 -11.78 -13.61
CA LEU A 177 2.11 -12.67 -12.89
C LEU A 177 2.90 -13.84 -12.29
N ASN A 178 2.90 -13.94 -10.97
CA ASN A 178 3.52 -15.01 -10.21
C ASN A 178 2.50 -16.15 -10.03
N LEU A 179 2.82 -17.34 -10.55
CA LEU A 179 1.94 -18.51 -10.57
C LEU A 179 2.47 -19.62 -9.66
N GLU A 180 1.57 -20.35 -9.03
CA GLU A 180 1.90 -21.47 -8.14
C GLU A 180 0.79 -22.52 -8.13
N LYS A 181 1.09 -23.73 -7.65
CA LYS A 181 0.08 -24.77 -7.48
C LYS A 181 -0.74 -24.59 -6.19
N ASN A 182 -1.98 -25.08 -6.19
CA ASN A 182 -2.76 -25.23 -4.96
C ASN A 182 -2.11 -26.26 -4.02
N LYS A 183 -2.37 -26.14 -2.71
CA LYS A 183 -1.78 -27.01 -1.66
C LYS A 183 -2.08 -28.51 -1.85
N ASP A 184 -3.25 -28.81 -2.39
CA ASP A 184 -3.83 -30.15 -2.59
C ASP A 184 -3.58 -30.74 -3.98
N THR A 185 -2.80 -30.05 -4.83
CA THR A 185 -2.37 -30.52 -6.15
C THR A 185 -0.93 -31.02 -6.09
#